data_AF-A0A7S0IU81-F1
#
_entry.id   AF-A0A7S0IU81-F1
#
_cell.length_a   1.000
_cell.length_b   1.000
_cell.length_c   1.000
_cell.angle_alpha   90.00
_cell.angle_beta   90.00
_cell.angle_gamma   90.00
#
_symmetry.space_group_name_H-M   'P 1'
#
loop_
_entity.id
_entity.type
_entity.pdbx_description
1 polymer ?
#
loop_
_entity_poly.entity_id
_entity_poly.type
_entity_poly.pdbx_seq_one_letter_code
_entity_poly.pdbx_strand_id
1 'polypeptide(L)'
;HSVMVELVGEVHAPNSPSSTLVKPNQPCHNHSVMVELVGEVHVPSASSPDELAFIAAAEYFGLTFEDRRAADGVILVRDKHAGAVHEVQVLDVVPYTSDRKRMSVVVRLPPLLLAAVGGGTAERLYCKGADSVVFERLASPPQPADAD
;
A
#
# COMPACT_ATOMS: atom_id res chain seq x y z
N HIS A 1 3.21 6.29 16.86
CA HIS A 1 2.15 5.62 16.08
C HIS A 1 2.67 5.37 14.67
N SER A 2 2.07 4.44 13.93
CA SER A 2 2.40 4.21 12.51
C SER A 2 1.28 4.82 11.67
N VAL A 3 1.64 5.62 10.66
CA VAL A 3 0.66 6.21 9.72
C VAL A 3 0.91 5.62 8.34
N MET A 4 -0.17 5.35 7.60
CA MET A 4 -0.14 5.05 6.18
C MET A 4 -0.62 6.28 5.40
N VAL A 5 0.18 6.72 4.42
CA VAL A 5 -0.19 7.80 3.50
C VAL A 5 0.03 7.36 2.07
N GLU A 6 -0.83 7.85 1.18
CA GLU A 6 -0.50 7.94 -0.24
C GLU A 6 0.47 9.11 -0.42
N LEU A 7 1.67 8.83 -0.94
CA LEU A 7 2.61 9.87 -1.34
C LEU A 7 2.27 10.28 -2.76
N VAL A 8 1.70 11.48 -2.93
CA VAL A 8 1.40 12.06 -4.23
C VAL A 8 2.69 12.67 -4.79
N GLY A 9 3.26 12.02 -5.80
CA GLY A 9 4.41 12.49 -6.58
C GLY A 9 4.49 11.71 -7.88
N GLU A 10 5.08 12.31 -8.93
CA GLU A 10 5.31 11.58 -10.18
C GLU A 10 6.23 10.37 -9.89
N VAL A 11 5.69 9.17 -10.07
CA VAL A 11 6.48 7.94 -10.01
C VAL A 11 7.33 7.87 -11.27
N HIS A 12 8.52 8.47 -11.25
CA HIS A 12 9.53 8.23 -12.29
C HIS A 12 10.07 6.81 -12.11
N ALA A 13 9.83 5.95 -13.10
CA ALA A 13 10.42 4.62 -13.15
C ALA A 13 11.95 4.74 -13.09
N PRO A 14 12.65 4.01 -12.20
CA PRO A 14 14.10 4.07 -12.15
C PRO A 14 14.69 3.39 -13.39
N ASN A 15 15.17 4.19 -14.35
CA ASN A 15 16.04 3.72 -15.42
C ASN A 15 17.46 3.47 -14.86
N SER A 16 17.71 2.32 -14.24
CA SER A 16 19.05 1.66 -14.21
C SER A 16 19.02 0.32 -13.44
N PRO A 17 19.86 -0.67 -13.80
CA PRO A 17 19.94 -1.93 -13.07
C PRO A 17 20.90 -1.76 -11.89
N SER A 18 20.38 -1.48 -10.70
CA SER A 18 21.18 -1.55 -9.48
C SER A 18 21.00 -2.94 -8.86
N SER A 19 21.94 -3.83 -9.17
CA SER A 19 22.03 -5.16 -8.57
C SER A 19 22.35 -5.05 -7.08
N THR A 20 21.33 -5.05 -6.23
CA THR A 20 21.52 -5.31 -4.80
C THR A 20 21.03 -6.73 -4.54
N LEU A 21 21.98 -7.65 -4.50
CA LEU A 21 21.81 -9.05 -4.12
C LEU A 21 21.17 -9.10 -2.72
N VAL A 22 19.87 -9.37 -2.65
CA VAL A 22 19.16 -9.56 -1.38
C VAL A 22 19.68 -10.86 -0.74
N LYS A 23 20.35 -10.74 0.41
CA LYS A 23 20.79 -11.89 1.22
C LYS A 23 19.56 -12.64 1.76
N PRO A 24 19.49 -13.98 1.67
CA PRO A 24 18.24 -14.72 1.90
C PRO A 24 17.95 -15.04 3.38
N ASN A 25 18.36 -14.22 4.36
CA ASN A 25 18.16 -14.58 5.78
C ASN A 25 18.12 -13.40 6.77
N GLN A 26 17.28 -12.39 6.50
CA GLN A 26 16.81 -11.48 7.55
C GLN A 26 15.29 -11.60 7.69
N PRO A 27 14.75 -11.91 8.88
CA PRO A 27 13.31 -11.88 9.10
C PRO A 27 12.85 -10.43 9.00
N CYS A 28 12.29 -10.07 7.84
CA CYS A 28 11.56 -8.85 7.65
C CYS A 28 10.30 -8.93 8.52
N HIS A 29 10.33 -8.29 9.68
CA HIS A 29 9.15 -8.09 10.50
C HIS A 29 8.23 -7.14 9.71
N ASN A 30 7.00 -7.59 9.45
CA ASN A 30 6.00 -7.06 8.52
C ASN A 30 6.18 -7.49 7.07
N HIS A 31 5.34 -8.45 6.65
CA HIS A 31 4.62 -8.48 5.36
C HIS A 31 3.92 -9.84 5.17
N SER A 32 2.90 -10.12 5.97
CA SER A 32 1.98 -11.21 5.63
C SER A 32 0.62 -10.91 6.21
N VAL A 33 -0.17 -10.14 5.46
CA VAL A 33 -1.62 -10.20 5.61
C VAL A 33 -2.05 -11.48 4.92
N MET A 34 -2.73 -12.34 5.67
CA MET A 34 -3.31 -13.58 5.20
C MET A 34 -4.81 -13.52 5.47
N VAL A 35 -5.61 -14.23 4.67
CA VAL A 35 -7.02 -14.46 4.99
C VAL A 35 -7.13 -15.90 5.46
N GLU A 36 -7.62 -16.08 6.67
CA GLU A 36 -7.87 -17.39 7.27
C GLU A 36 -9.38 -17.68 7.27
N LEU A 37 -9.74 -18.92 6.97
CA LEU A 37 -11.12 -19.37 7.10
C LEU A 37 -11.34 -19.86 8.54
N VAL A 38 -12.08 -19.10 9.33
CA VAL A 38 -12.50 -19.48 10.69
C VAL A 38 -13.98 -19.87 10.65
N GLY A 39 -14.25 -21.17 10.58
CA GLY A 39 -15.59 -21.68 10.31
C GLY A 39 -16.01 -21.41 8.86
N GLU A 40 -17.02 -20.56 8.66
CA GLU A 40 -17.47 -20.09 7.33
C GLU A 40 -17.07 -18.62 7.06
N VAL A 41 -16.30 -18.00 7.96
CA VAL A 41 -15.95 -16.57 7.88
C VAL A 41 -14.50 -16.40 7.48
N HIS A 42 -14.27 -15.55 6.48
CA HIS A 42 -12.95 -15.10 6.07
C HIS A 42 -12.46 -14.03 7.05
N VAL A 43 -11.42 -14.34 7.83
CA VAL A 43 -10.86 -13.46 8.86
C VAL A 43 -9.45 -13.04 8.44
N PRO A 44 -9.15 -11.75 8.27
CA PRO A 44 -7.79 -11.31 8.01
C PRO A 44 -6.91 -11.50 9.24
N SER A 45 -5.74 -12.11 9.07
CA SER A 45 -4.66 -12.16 10.05
C SER A 45 -3.48 -11.38 9.51
N ALA A 46 -2.75 -10.67 10.37
CA ALA A 46 -1.58 -9.90 9.97
C ALA A 46 -0.50 -9.96 11.04
N SER A 47 0.75 -9.71 10.61
CA SER A 47 1.93 -9.69 11.47
C SER A 47 1.92 -8.56 12.51
N SER A 48 1.09 -7.53 12.33
CA SER A 48 0.98 -6.41 13.26
C SER A 48 -0.46 -5.89 13.42
N PRO A 49 -0.82 -5.34 14.60
CA PRO A 49 -2.14 -4.78 14.86
C PRO A 49 -2.44 -3.55 13.98
N ASP A 50 -1.42 -2.77 13.63
CA ASP A 50 -1.55 -1.62 12.72
C ASP A 50 -2.03 -2.08 11.32
N GLU A 51 -1.53 -3.21 10.81
CA GLU A 51 -1.96 -3.77 9.52
C GLU A 51 -3.43 -4.21 9.55
N LEU A 52 -3.88 -4.85 10.63
CA LEU A 52 -5.28 -5.22 10.81
C LEU A 52 -6.19 -3.98 10.86
N ALA A 53 -5.75 -2.91 11.53
CA ALA A 53 -6.51 -1.66 11.59
C ALA A 53 -6.71 -1.05 10.19
N PHE A 54 -5.70 -1.10 9.33
CA PHE A 54 -5.83 -0.62 7.95
C PHE A 54 -6.77 -1.48 7.10
N ILE A 55 -6.74 -2.81 7.26
CA ILE A 55 -7.67 -3.71 6.56
C ILE A 55 -9.10 -3.48 7.03
N ALA A 56 -9.31 -3.35 8.35
CA ALA A 56 -10.63 -3.05 8.91
C ALA A 56 -11.16 -1.69 8.44
N ALA A 57 -10.30 -0.67 8.33
CA ALA A 57 -10.67 0.62 7.78
C ALA A 57 -11.07 0.51 6.30
N ALA A 58 -10.30 -0.20 5.47
CA ALA A 58 -10.65 -0.43 4.07
C ALA A 58 -11.99 -1.16 3.94
N GLU A 59 -12.23 -2.19 4.78
CA GLU A 59 -13.49 -2.93 4.79
C GLU A 59 -14.68 -2.05 5.19
N TYR A 60 -14.48 -1.15 6.17
CA TYR A 60 -15.49 -0.16 6.57
C TYR A 60 -15.90 0.74 5.38
N PHE A 61 -14.97 1.08 4.50
CA PHE A 61 -15.26 1.84 3.26
C PHE A 61 -15.77 0.96 2.10
N GLY A 62 -15.94 -0.35 2.30
CA GLY A 62 -16.47 -1.27 1.30
C GLY A 62 -15.42 -1.94 0.42
N LEU A 63 -14.13 -1.82 0.75
CA LEU A 63 -13.03 -2.51 0.07
C LEU A 63 -12.47 -3.62 0.96
N THR A 64 -12.70 -4.88 0.59
CA THR A 64 -12.22 -6.04 1.35
C THR A 64 -11.00 -6.65 0.70
N PHE A 65 -9.94 -6.87 1.48
CA PHE A 65 -8.79 -7.68 1.05
C PHE A 65 -9.23 -9.15 0.94
N GLU A 66 -9.14 -9.72 -0.25
CA GLU A 66 -9.53 -11.11 -0.49
C GLU A 66 -8.34 -12.07 -0.48
N ASP A 67 -7.30 -11.75 -1.23
CA ASP A 67 -6.16 -12.65 -1.42
C ASP A 67 -4.94 -11.90 -1.94
N ARG A 68 -3.77 -12.54 -1.83
CA ARG A 68 -2.52 -12.09 -2.42
C ARG A 68 -1.85 -13.23 -3.18
N ARG A 69 -1.78 -13.07 -4.51
CA ARG A 69 -1.00 -13.94 -5.39
C ARG A 69 0.44 -13.45 -5.41
N ALA A 70 1.22 -13.87 -4.42
CA ALA A 70 2.58 -13.38 -4.22
C ALA A 70 3.52 -13.68 -5.40
N ALA A 71 3.33 -14.80 -6.10
CA ALA A 71 4.13 -15.18 -7.28
C ALA A 71 3.98 -14.18 -8.44
N ASP A 72 2.79 -13.62 -8.61
CA ASP A 72 2.44 -12.70 -9.69
C ASP A 72 2.49 -11.23 -9.24
N GLY A 73 2.76 -10.99 -7.95
CA GLY A 73 2.71 -9.66 -7.36
C GLY A 73 1.31 -9.04 -7.37
N VAL A 74 0.24 -9.83 -7.31
CA VAL A 74 -1.14 -9.32 -7.41
C VAL A 74 -1.84 -9.37 -6.05
N ILE A 75 -2.60 -8.31 -5.73
CA ILE A 75 -3.51 -8.24 -4.58
C ILE A 75 -4.94 -8.20 -5.11
N LEU A 76 -5.82 -9.03 -4.54
CA LEU A 76 -7.25 -9.04 -4.85
C LEU A 76 -8.02 -8.22 -3.83
N VAL A 77 -8.76 -7.24 -4.33
CA VAL A 77 -9.60 -6.36 -3.52
C VAL A 77 -11.04 -6.46 -4.02
N ARG A 78 -11.94 -6.88 -3.16
CA ARG A 78 -13.38 -6.88 -3.43
C ARG A 78 -13.96 -5.50 -3.12
N ASP A 79 -14.55 -4.87 -4.13
CA ASP A 79 -15.37 -3.67 -3.98
C ASP A 79 -16.83 -4.07 -3.81
N LYS A 80 -17.36 -3.84 -2.59
CA LYS A 80 -18.75 -4.16 -2.23
C LYS A 80 -19.75 -3.24 -2.94
N HIS A 81 -19.37 -2.01 -3.31
CA HIS A 81 -20.25 -1.06 -3.99
C HIS A 81 -20.37 -1.38 -5.48
N ALA A 82 -19.26 -1.75 -6.12
CA ALA A 82 -19.24 -2.16 -7.52
C ALA A 82 -19.65 -3.63 -7.73
N GLY A 83 -19.66 -4.45 -6.66
CA GLY A 83 -19.91 -5.88 -6.75
C GLY A 83 -18.81 -6.62 -7.53
N ALA A 84 -17.59 -6.08 -7.55
CA ALA A 84 -16.49 -6.53 -8.40
C ALA A 84 -15.24 -6.89 -7.57
N VAL A 85 -14.37 -7.72 -8.15
CA VAL A 85 -13.03 -7.98 -7.62
C VAL A 85 -12.01 -7.31 -8.53
N HIS A 86 -11.12 -6.55 -7.92
CA HIS A 86 -10.07 -5.79 -8.58
C HIS A 86 -8.71 -6.42 -8.33
N GLU A 87 -7.92 -6.54 -9.40
CA GLU A 87 -6.52 -6.95 -9.33
C GLU A 87 -5.65 -5.70 -9.24
N VAL A 88 -5.01 -5.50 -8.09
CA VAL A 88 -4.02 -4.45 -7.88
C VAL A 88 -2.64 -5.05 -8.08
N GLN A 89 -1.90 -4.53 -9.05
CA GLN A 89 -0.54 -5.00 -9.34
C GLN A 89 0.44 -4.31 -8.40
N VAL A 90 1.24 -5.09 -7.67
CA VAL A 90 2.41 -4.61 -6.95
C VAL A 90 3.57 -4.53 -7.92
N LEU A 91 4.13 -3.33 -8.09
CA LEU A 91 5.24 -3.04 -8.99
C LEU A 91 6.59 -3.12 -8.26
N ASP A 92 6.66 -2.59 -7.05
CA ASP A 92 7.87 -2.63 -6.22
C ASP A 92 7.53 -2.55 -4.73
N VAL A 93 8.39 -3.13 -3.90
CA VAL A 93 8.28 -3.11 -2.43
C VAL A 93 9.61 -2.67 -1.86
N VAL A 94 9.61 -1.50 -1.21
CA VAL A 94 10.77 -1.02 -0.45
C VAL A 94 10.59 -1.43 1.01
N PRO A 95 11.31 -2.44 1.51
CA PRO A 95 11.07 -3.01 2.83
C PRO A 95 11.38 -2.01 3.95
N TYR A 96 10.85 -2.32 5.14
CA TYR A 96 11.21 -1.61 6.34
C TYR A 96 12.70 -1.80 6.66
N THR A 97 13.36 -0.72 7.06
CA THR A 97 14.70 -0.74 7.63
C THR A 97 14.72 0.17 8.85
N SER A 98 15.51 -0.17 9.87
CA SER A 98 15.63 0.64 11.08
C SER A 98 16.17 2.05 10.81
N ASP A 99 16.98 2.21 9.76
CA ASP A 99 17.52 3.50 9.34
C ASP A 99 16.44 4.40 8.75
N ARG A 100 15.54 3.83 7.93
CA ARG A 100 14.47 4.58 7.26
C ARG A 100 13.20 4.71 8.09
N LYS A 101 12.97 3.82 9.06
CA LYS A 101 11.78 3.72 9.92
C LYS A 101 10.45 3.76 9.15
N ARG A 102 10.45 3.28 7.91
CA ARG A 102 9.28 3.22 7.02
C ARG A 102 9.43 2.12 5.98
N MET A 103 8.30 1.74 5.42
CA MET A 103 8.13 0.78 4.34
C MET A 103 7.26 1.41 3.26
N SER A 104 7.53 1.08 2.00
CA SER A 104 6.78 1.65 0.88
C SER A 104 6.45 0.58 -0.15
N VAL A 105 5.33 0.74 -0.83
CA VAL A 105 4.89 -0.13 -1.92
C VAL A 105 4.45 0.74 -3.10
N VAL A 106 4.92 0.39 -4.29
CA VAL A 106 4.44 0.96 -5.54
C VAL A 106 3.42 -0.02 -6.12
N VAL A 107 2.22 0.46 -6.40
CA VAL A 107 1.15 -0.34 -7.00
C VAL A 107 0.60 0.32 -8.25
N ARG A 108 -0.04 -0.46 -9.11
CA ARG A 108 -0.90 0.02 -10.19
C ARG A 108 -2.33 -0.37 -9.90
N LEU A 109 -3.20 0.64 -9.81
CA LEU A 109 -4.64 0.46 -9.62
C LEU A 109 -5.33 0.20 -10.96
N PRO A 110 -6.29 -0.73 -11.04
CA PRO A 110 -7.10 -0.91 -12.24
C PRO A 110 -8.07 0.26 -12.42
N PRO A 111 -8.52 0.58 -13.66
CA PRO A 111 -9.28 1.79 -13.96
C PRO A 111 -10.54 2.00 -13.11
N LEU A 112 -11.29 0.93 -12.82
CA LEU A 112 -12.50 1.00 -12.00
C LEU A 112 -12.19 1.35 -10.55
N LEU A 113 -11.17 0.71 -9.96
CA LEU A 113 -10.75 1.01 -8.60
C LEU A 113 -10.13 2.41 -8.51
N LEU A 114 -9.35 2.81 -9.52
CA LEU A 114 -8.81 4.17 -9.63
C LEU A 114 -9.93 5.22 -9.61
N ALA A 115 -11.01 5.01 -10.36
CA ALA A 115 -12.17 5.89 -10.35
C ALA A 115 -12.87 5.91 -8.96
N ALA A 116 -12.99 4.75 -8.30
CA ALA A 116 -13.59 4.64 -6.98
C ALA A 116 -12.81 5.37 -5.88
N VAL A 117 -11.48 5.45 -6.00
CA VAL A 117 -10.60 6.12 -5.01
C VAL A 117 -10.27 7.58 -5.35
N GLY A 118 -10.99 8.20 -6.30
CA GLY A 118 -10.86 9.63 -6.61
C GLY A 118 -10.09 9.99 -7.89
N GLY A 119 -9.74 9.00 -8.72
CA GLY A 119 -9.08 9.23 -10.02
C GLY A 119 -7.57 9.46 -9.90
N GLY A 120 -6.95 10.10 -10.91
CA GLY A 120 -5.53 10.45 -10.95
C GLY A 120 -4.64 9.43 -11.67
N THR A 121 -3.37 9.29 -11.27
CA THR A 121 -2.43 8.34 -11.86
C THR A 121 -2.73 6.91 -11.42
N ALA A 122 -2.59 5.93 -12.32
CA ALA A 122 -2.80 4.52 -11.96
C ALA A 122 -1.70 4.00 -11.04
N GLU A 123 -0.45 4.44 -11.26
CA GLU A 123 0.69 4.18 -10.38
C GLU A 123 0.59 5.01 -9.10
N ARG A 124 0.65 4.32 -7.96
CA ARG A 124 0.52 4.88 -6.61
C ARG A 124 1.65 4.40 -5.71
N LEU A 125 2.21 5.31 -4.91
CA LEU A 125 3.18 5.01 -3.86
C LEU A 125 2.50 5.12 -2.50
N TYR A 126 2.33 3.99 -1.81
CA TYR A 126 1.85 3.96 -0.44
C TYR A 126 3.04 3.80 0.50
N CYS A 127 3.05 4.55 1.59
CA CYS A 127 4.11 4.51 2.59
C CYS A 127 3.53 4.39 3.98
N LYS A 128 4.03 3.41 4.77
CA LYS A 128 3.74 3.31 6.20
C LYS A 128 5.00 3.44 7.04
N GLY A 129 4.95 4.19 8.14
CA GLY A 129 6.11 4.41 9.01
C GLY A 129 5.83 5.33 10.18
N ALA A 130 6.88 5.70 10.89
CA ALA A 130 6.79 6.63 12.02
C ALA A 130 6.35 8.03 11.56
N ASP A 131 5.46 8.64 12.34
CA ASP A 131 4.84 9.95 12.06
C ASP A 131 5.87 11.00 11.60
N SER A 132 6.93 11.22 12.40
CA SER A 132 7.98 12.21 12.10
C SER A 132 8.67 11.97 10.76
N VAL A 133 8.82 10.72 10.35
CA VAL A 133 9.48 10.35 9.10
C VAL A 133 8.55 10.50 7.91
N VAL A 134 7.27 10.21 8.08
CA VAL A 134 6.28 10.28 7.00
C VAL A 134 5.89 11.74 6.72
N PHE A 135 5.63 12.54 7.77
CA PHE A 135 5.19 13.93 7.62
C PHE A 135 6.23 14.83 6.94
N GLU A 136 7.53 14.63 7.17
CA GLU A 136 8.61 15.36 6.50
C GLU A 136 8.64 15.17 4.97
N ARG A 137 7.95 14.16 4.44
CA ARG A 137 7.97 13.78 3.02
C ARG A 137 6.67 14.08 2.28
N LEU A 138 5.69 14.63 2.96
CA LEU A 138 4.49 15.14 2.32
C LEU A 138 4.84 16.45 1.61
N ALA A 139 4.33 16.63 0.39
CA ALA A 139 4.41 17.92 -0.27
C ALA A 139 3.71 18.96 0.60
N SER A 140 4.33 20.13 0.76
CA SER A 140 3.63 21.27 1.37
C SER A 140 2.39 21.58 0.52
N PRO A 141 1.25 21.93 1.15
CA PRO A 141 0.10 22.39 0.38
C PRO A 141 0.55 23.56 -0.50
N PRO A 142 0.04 23.65 -1.75
CA PRO A 142 0.40 24.76 -2.63
C PRO A 142 0.12 26.08 -1.89
N GLN A 143 1.15 26.90 -1.74
CA GLN A 143 0.99 28.24 -1.18
C GLN A 143 0.01 28.98 -2.10
N PRO A 144 -1.02 29.66 -1.57
CA PRO A 144 -1.86 30.50 -2.41
C PRO A 144 -0.92 31.50 -3.11
N ALA A 145 -0.96 31.51 -4.44
CA ALA A 145 -0.16 32.43 -5.23
C ALA A 145 -0.43 33.84 -4.69
N ASP A 146 0.64 34.56 -4.33
CA ASP A 146 0.58 35.92 -3.84
C ASP A 146 -0.28 36.74 -4.81
N ALA A 147 -1.49 37.10 -4.35
CA ALA A 147 -2.37 38.00 -5.07
C ALA A 147 -1.80 39.40 -4.87
N ASP A 148 -1.08 39.89 -5.89
CA ASP A 148 -0.72 41.29 -6.07
C ASP A 148 -1.97 42.20 -6.02
#